data_AF-A0A822CT89-F1
#
_entry.id   AF-A0A822CT89-F1
#
_cell.length_a   1.000
_cell.length_b   1.000
_cell.length_c   1.000
_cell.angle_alpha   90.00
_cell.angle_beta   90.00
_cell.angle_gamma   90.00
#
_symmetry.space_group_name_H-M   'P 1'
#
loop_
_entity.id
_entity.type
_entity.pdbx_description
1 polymer ?
#
loop_
_entity_poly.entity_id
_entity_poly.type
_entity_poly.pdbx_seq_one_letter_code
_entity_poly.pdbx_strand_id
1 'polypeptide(L)'
;MRHVYSEDIEALADTAVEAHVFAFLSETVIKSSLFQQEEFLIRRFHMFFVDFIYYLPFKLKELRVQAEDTARMIEDCERARKPLPDNLQRDYEYFLELLSTFYANDHMSLHLSEEFWIAADALAGHRLMQSPTQQQVALANFVESAGGTLSAYLYCHYIHMLAGISSTQSSAHACFELLRFAKDTGGPTCWNRIFQAFLLYRNTYRPDTLLNQQPQTSFGASTSPSAIKTIAPKEVTALIAVLNLIEVIASQDEVSRIGFFEHPQWQITGAFFGLLSCRISLDLKAALFNTLSAFTKTSEIAMHFWKIIGEIDLFAPMENSDMPAIAYEIEEFEVPSQKYTFLKSCLKFLQPIISQQLKTNIDMRTLGYCVVFLVNHVLLKIPTRTFKSIQEKWQIIELVLIILNDIVTNYFSNQIIENDHNETKFVSPGELLVNDLLRGGILNNLLTTLITDGCEKLFEYVSFIGEQELSRSLILIMELLESVTISSQQILQTDKSSSFTFCQTPIERIVTDTNTKDLFPNIMKLIDMIDYFPKLANQALSIFAKTLSEDKLQKPFLRLLPKDHKEKALLRNGIVRCLEFTEPDSDNNNDIDDT
;
A
#
# COMPACT_ATOMS: atom_id res chain seq x y z
N MET A 1 41.18 11.80 35.05
CA MET A 1 39.76 11.51 35.37
C MET A 1 38.90 11.05 34.20
N ARG A 2 39.28 11.24 32.92
CA ARG A 2 38.50 10.70 31.77
C ARG A 2 38.73 9.21 31.43
N HIS A 3 39.85 8.61 31.84
CA HIS A 3 40.15 7.21 31.50
C HIS A 3 39.45 6.16 32.38
N VAL A 4 39.06 6.50 33.61
CA VAL A 4 38.46 5.52 34.55
C VAL A 4 36.97 5.28 34.27
N TYR A 5 36.28 6.22 33.62
CA TYR A 5 34.87 6.05 33.25
C TYR A 5 34.65 5.29 31.92
N SER A 6 35.71 5.09 31.12
CA SER A 6 35.60 4.47 29.79
C SER A 6 35.42 2.96 29.87
N GLU A 7 36.20 2.28 30.73
CA GLU A 7 36.17 0.82 30.86
C GLU A 7 34.84 0.33 31.45
N ASP A 8 34.27 1.06 32.42
CA ASP A 8 32.98 0.70 33.03
C ASP A 8 31.82 0.81 32.03
N ILE A 9 31.85 1.80 31.13
CA ILE A 9 30.80 1.99 30.10
C ILE A 9 30.90 0.91 29.02
N GLU A 10 32.12 0.56 28.58
CA GLU A 10 32.33 -0.52 27.61
C GLU A 10 31.86 -1.87 28.18
N ALA A 11 32.24 -2.20 29.42
CA ALA A 11 31.79 -3.44 30.08
C ALA A 11 30.26 -3.50 30.28
N LEU A 12 29.63 -2.37 30.58
CA LEU A 12 28.16 -2.29 30.66
C LEU A 12 27.51 -2.47 29.28
N ALA A 13 28.08 -1.87 28.23
CA ALA A 13 27.62 -2.05 26.86
C ALA A 13 27.74 -3.51 26.42
N ASP A 14 28.83 -4.17 26.74
CA ASP A 14 29.04 -5.61 26.47
C ASP A 14 27.98 -6.46 27.16
N THR A 15 27.75 -6.22 28.45
CA THR A 15 26.72 -6.95 29.23
C THR A 15 25.32 -6.74 28.64
N ALA A 16 25.01 -5.53 28.16
CA ALA A 16 23.72 -5.22 27.55
C ALA A 16 23.54 -5.88 26.17
N VAL A 17 24.60 -5.90 25.35
CA VAL A 17 24.61 -6.59 24.05
C VAL A 17 24.45 -8.10 24.26
N GLU A 18 25.18 -8.70 25.20
CA GLU A 18 25.04 -10.12 25.56
C GLU A 18 23.64 -10.47 26.07
N ALA A 19 22.94 -9.50 26.67
CA ALA A 19 21.54 -9.62 27.08
C ALA A 19 20.52 -9.34 25.95
N HIS A 20 20.97 -9.25 24.69
CA HIS A 20 20.15 -9.02 23.50
C HIS A 20 19.29 -7.74 23.55
N VAL A 21 19.85 -6.64 24.06
CA VAL A 21 19.14 -5.37 24.22
C VAL A 21 18.48 -4.87 22.93
N PHE A 22 19.13 -5.00 21.77
CA PHE A 22 18.59 -4.50 20.51
C PHE A 22 17.34 -5.26 20.05
N ALA A 23 17.36 -6.59 20.19
CA ALA A 23 16.20 -7.43 19.87
C ALA A 23 15.03 -7.09 20.81
N PHE A 24 15.30 -6.94 22.11
CA PHE A 24 14.28 -6.55 23.09
C PHE A 24 13.65 -5.19 22.76
N LEU A 25 14.46 -4.17 22.45
CA LEU A 25 13.95 -2.85 22.09
C LEU A 25 13.08 -2.87 20.83
N SER A 26 13.51 -3.62 19.81
CA SER A 26 12.80 -3.74 18.53
C SER A 26 11.46 -4.46 18.68
N GLU A 27 11.43 -5.58 19.41
CA GLU A 27 10.24 -6.43 19.50
C GLU A 27 9.24 -5.98 20.58
N THR A 28 9.71 -5.35 21.66
CA THR A 28 8.87 -5.03 22.82
C THR A 28 8.55 -3.55 22.94
N VAL A 29 9.56 -2.67 22.80
CA VAL A 29 9.40 -1.25 23.12
C VAL A 29 8.84 -0.48 21.93
N ILE A 30 9.51 -0.56 20.77
CA ILE A 30 9.15 0.25 19.59
C ILE A 30 7.81 -0.18 18.97
N LYS A 31 7.48 -1.47 19.03
CA LYS A 31 6.19 -2.00 18.53
C LYS A 31 4.99 -1.66 19.42
N SER A 32 5.20 -1.07 20.59
CA SER A 32 4.11 -0.65 21.47
C SER A 32 3.40 0.57 20.90
N SER A 33 2.06 0.52 20.80
CA SER A 33 1.26 1.65 20.31
C SER A 33 1.40 2.91 21.17
N LEU A 34 1.64 2.74 22.48
CA LEU A 34 1.87 3.85 23.41
C LEU A 34 3.20 4.56 23.14
N PHE A 35 4.22 3.84 22.67
CA PHE A 35 5.52 4.44 22.39
C PHE A 35 5.44 5.43 21.22
N GLN A 36 4.66 5.09 20.19
CA GLN A 36 4.48 5.93 19.00
C GLN A 36 3.68 7.21 19.26
N GLN A 37 3.00 7.32 20.41
CA GLN A 37 2.18 8.47 20.80
C GLN A 37 2.92 9.47 21.69
N GLU A 38 4.14 9.17 22.15
CA GLU A 38 4.85 9.94 23.17
C GLU A 38 6.16 10.55 22.63
N GLU A 39 6.14 11.85 22.28
CA GLU A 39 7.27 12.57 21.67
C GLU A 39 8.55 12.48 22.51
N PHE A 40 8.41 12.61 23.83
CA PHE A 40 9.54 12.56 24.76
C PHE A 40 10.32 11.24 24.65
N LEU A 41 9.61 10.10 24.55
CA LEU A 41 10.23 8.79 24.41
C LEU A 41 10.96 8.67 23.08
N ILE A 42 10.32 9.10 21.99
CA ILE A 42 10.91 9.06 20.64
C ILE A 42 12.21 9.86 20.62
N ARG A 43 12.22 11.11 21.08
CA ARG A 43 13.44 11.94 21.14
C ARG A 43 14.53 11.31 22.00
N ARG A 44 14.17 10.69 23.12
CA ARG A 44 15.16 10.07 24.03
C ARG A 44 15.81 8.83 23.41
N PHE A 45 15.03 8.02 22.70
CA PHE A 45 15.54 6.85 21.98
C PHE A 45 16.40 7.23 20.78
N HIS A 46 15.99 8.26 20.03
CA HIS A 46 16.82 8.83 18.98
C HIS A 46 18.20 9.28 19.51
N MET A 47 18.23 10.04 20.62
CA MET A 47 19.49 10.43 21.27
C MET A 47 20.32 9.23 21.73
N PHE A 48 19.68 8.17 22.24
CA PHE A 48 20.39 6.94 22.58
C PHE A 48 21.09 6.30 21.36
N PHE A 49 20.43 6.27 20.20
CA PHE A 49 21.04 5.74 18.97
C PHE A 49 22.18 6.63 18.47
N VAL A 50 21.98 7.94 18.48
CA VAL A 50 23.01 8.91 18.08
C VAL A 50 24.23 8.80 18.99
N ASP A 51 24.02 8.77 20.31
CA ASP A 51 25.09 8.64 21.30
C ASP A 51 25.81 7.28 21.17
N PHE A 52 25.10 6.19 20.91
CA PHE A 52 25.72 4.89 20.68
C PHE A 52 26.65 4.90 19.47
N ILE A 53 26.22 5.47 18.34
CA ILE A 53 27.03 5.56 17.12
C ILE A 53 28.22 6.51 17.33
N TYR A 54 28.01 7.64 18.00
CA TYR A 54 29.03 8.68 18.16
C TYR A 54 30.08 8.35 19.23
N TYR A 55 29.66 7.88 20.41
CA TYR A 55 30.55 7.63 21.55
C TYR A 55 31.11 6.21 21.62
N LEU A 56 30.47 5.22 20.98
CA LEU A 56 30.93 3.82 20.97
C LEU A 56 31.25 3.28 19.55
N PRO A 57 32.02 4.00 18.71
CA PRO A 57 32.30 3.56 17.33
C PRO A 57 33.15 2.29 17.27
N PHE A 58 33.99 2.02 18.28
CA PHE A 58 34.78 0.78 18.35
C PHE A 58 33.89 -0.44 18.62
N LYS A 59 32.90 -0.32 19.51
CA LYS A 59 31.94 -1.40 19.77
C LYS A 59 31.11 -1.70 18.53
N LEU A 60 30.64 -0.66 17.85
CA LEU A 60 29.90 -0.82 16.59
C LEU A 60 30.74 -1.53 15.51
N LYS A 61 32.03 -1.22 15.42
CA LYS A 61 32.96 -1.90 14.53
C LYS A 61 33.19 -3.37 14.93
N GLU A 62 33.31 -3.66 16.22
CA GLU A 62 33.42 -5.02 16.74
C GLU A 62 32.20 -5.87 16.38
N LEU A 63 31.00 -5.35 16.64
CA LEU A 63 29.72 -5.99 16.30
C LEU A 63 29.63 -6.31 14.81
N ARG A 64 30.05 -5.37 13.95
CA ARG A 64 30.09 -5.60 12.50
C ARG A 64 31.04 -6.74 12.12
N VAL A 65 32.25 -6.75 12.67
CA VAL A 65 33.24 -7.80 12.36
C VAL A 65 32.71 -9.18 12.80
N GLN A 66 32.11 -9.25 13.99
CA GLN A 66 31.45 -10.47 14.49
C GLN A 66 30.32 -10.93 13.57
N ALA A 67 29.52 -10.00 13.05
CA ALA A 67 28.45 -10.32 12.10
C ALA A 67 28.99 -10.81 10.74
N GLU A 68 30.09 -10.26 10.25
CA GLU A 68 30.77 -10.76 9.04
C GLU A 68 31.35 -12.16 9.22
N ASP A 69 31.96 -12.45 10.38
CA ASP A 69 32.46 -13.79 10.70
C ASP A 69 31.31 -14.80 10.87
N THR A 70 30.21 -14.36 11.48
CA THR A 70 28.98 -15.14 11.60
C THR A 70 28.38 -15.45 10.23
N ALA A 71 28.35 -14.47 9.31
CA ALA A 71 27.89 -14.66 7.94
C ALA A 71 28.74 -15.70 7.19
N ARG A 72 30.08 -15.64 7.30
CA ARG A 72 30.98 -16.64 6.71
C ARG A 72 30.72 -18.04 7.27
N MET A 73 30.52 -18.15 8.58
CA MET A 73 30.18 -19.43 9.22
C MET A 73 28.84 -19.98 8.70
N ILE A 74 27.82 -19.14 8.52
CA ILE A 74 26.53 -19.52 7.95
C ILE A 74 26.70 -20.07 6.53
N GLU A 75 27.44 -19.35 5.67
CA GLU A 75 27.72 -19.77 4.30
C GLU A 75 28.48 -21.11 4.24
N ASP A 76 29.43 -21.32 5.14
CA ASP A 76 30.20 -22.57 5.24
C ASP A 76 29.34 -23.74 5.73
N CYS A 77 28.47 -23.52 6.72
CA CYS A 77 27.50 -24.53 7.17
C CYS A 77 26.52 -24.91 6.05
N GLU A 78 26.00 -23.93 5.31
CA GLU A 78 25.11 -24.17 4.18
C GLU A 78 25.78 -24.96 3.06
N ARG A 79 27.02 -24.57 2.70
CA ARG A 79 27.83 -25.28 1.70
C ARG A 79 28.14 -26.71 2.15
N ALA A 80 28.42 -26.90 3.43
CA ALA A 80 28.67 -28.22 4.03
C ALA A 80 27.38 -29.01 4.36
N ARG A 81 26.19 -28.42 4.15
CA ARG A 81 24.87 -28.96 4.56
C ARG A 81 24.83 -29.40 6.03
N LYS A 82 25.45 -28.61 6.90
CA LYS A 82 25.44 -28.80 8.36
C LYS A 82 24.38 -27.91 9.01
N PRO A 83 23.80 -28.33 10.15
CA PRO A 83 22.93 -27.46 10.93
C PRO A 83 23.73 -26.24 11.41
N LEU A 84 23.04 -25.10 11.49
CA LEU A 84 23.58 -23.89 12.08
C LEU A 84 23.71 -24.04 13.60
N PRO A 85 24.70 -23.41 14.24
CA PRO A 85 24.77 -23.35 15.69
C PRO A 85 23.54 -22.64 16.29
N ASP A 86 23.07 -23.10 17.44
CA ASP A 86 21.87 -22.56 18.09
C ASP A 86 22.06 -21.11 18.58
N ASN A 87 23.26 -20.74 19.02
CA ASN A 87 23.59 -19.42 19.57
C ASN A 87 24.43 -18.60 18.60
N LEU A 88 23.82 -18.15 17.51
CA LEU A 88 24.42 -17.18 16.59
C LEU A 88 24.33 -15.76 17.19
N GLN A 89 25.46 -15.06 17.28
CA GLN A 89 25.45 -13.63 17.59
C GLN A 89 24.88 -12.87 16.40
N ARG A 90 23.83 -12.07 16.63
CA ARG A 90 23.09 -11.32 15.59
C ARG A 90 22.86 -9.86 15.98
N ASP A 91 23.66 -9.36 16.92
CA ASP A 91 23.38 -8.08 17.58
C ASP A 91 23.55 -6.89 16.64
N TYR A 92 24.46 -6.98 15.65
CA TYR A 92 24.61 -5.95 14.62
C TYR A 92 23.39 -5.92 13.69
N GLU A 93 22.89 -7.08 13.28
CA GLU A 93 21.69 -7.22 12.45
C GLU A 93 20.47 -6.65 13.18
N TYR A 94 20.30 -7.01 14.46
CA TYR A 94 19.23 -6.46 15.29
C TYR A 94 19.37 -4.95 15.46
N PHE A 95 20.58 -4.41 15.55
CA PHE A 95 20.80 -2.96 15.60
C PHE A 95 20.36 -2.28 14.29
N LEU A 96 20.70 -2.83 13.13
CA LEU A 96 20.27 -2.29 11.82
C LEU A 96 18.74 -2.34 11.66
N GLU A 97 18.11 -3.45 12.04
CA GLU A 97 16.65 -3.60 12.01
C GLU A 97 15.94 -2.72 13.04
N LEU A 98 16.58 -2.45 14.17
CA LEU A 98 16.10 -1.53 15.19
C LEU A 98 16.04 -0.10 14.63
N LEU A 99 17.12 0.36 13.98
CA LEU A 99 17.14 1.66 13.30
C LEU A 99 16.09 1.69 12.19
N SER A 100 15.99 0.62 11.38
CA SER A 100 14.96 0.52 10.34
C SER A 100 13.55 0.74 10.90
N THR A 101 13.18 -0.03 11.93
CA THR A 101 11.85 0.00 12.53
C THR A 101 11.57 1.32 13.24
N PHE A 102 12.57 1.90 13.91
CA PHE A 102 12.42 3.15 14.64
C PHE A 102 12.15 4.35 13.72
N TYR A 103 12.88 4.46 12.61
CA TYR A 103 12.76 5.60 11.71
C TYR A 103 11.74 5.41 10.57
N ALA A 104 11.22 4.20 10.36
CA ALA A 104 10.34 3.88 9.22
C ALA A 104 9.12 4.80 9.06
N ASN A 105 8.51 5.25 10.16
CA ASN A 105 7.36 6.15 10.15
C ASN A 105 7.62 7.36 11.05
N ASP A 106 7.64 8.56 10.46
CA ASP A 106 7.73 9.80 11.22
C ASP A 106 6.34 10.28 11.69
N HIS A 107 5.76 9.54 12.65
CA HIS A 107 4.38 9.77 13.13
C HIS A 107 4.12 11.18 13.66
N MET A 108 5.16 11.86 14.15
CA MET A 108 5.09 13.19 14.75
C MET A 108 5.81 14.27 13.92
N SER A 109 6.22 13.96 12.68
CA SER A 109 6.95 14.87 11.80
C SER A 109 8.12 15.56 12.51
N LEU A 110 8.93 14.77 13.24
CA LEU A 110 10.07 15.26 14.01
C LEU A 110 11.34 15.36 13.18
N HIS A 111 11.36 14.79 11.97
CA HIS A 111 12.47 14.83 11.03
C HIS A 111 13.81 14.31 11.58
N LEU A 112 13.77 13.39 12.54
CA LEU A 112 14.96 12.90 13.26
C LEU A 112 15.93 12.10 12.38
N SER A 113 15.44 11.51 11.28
CA SER A 113 16.30 10.77 10.35
C SER A 113 17.24 11.67 9.57
N GLU A 114 16.96 12.97 9.49
CA GLU A 114 17.76 13.93 8.71
C GLU A 114 19.17 14.11 9.29
N GLU A 115 19.36 13.84 10.59
CA GLU A 115 20.68 13.90 11.24
C GLU A 115 21.68 12.86 10.70
N PHE A 116 21.20 11.79 10.07
CA PHE A 116 22.05 10.77 9.43
C PHE A 116 22.66 11.24 8.10
N TRP A 117 22.19 12.36 7.56
CA TRP A 117 22.55 12.84 6.23
C TRP A 117 23.24 14.18 6.31
N ILE A 118 24.24 14.39 5.45
CA ILE A 118 24.89 15.70 5.29
C ILE A 118 24.33 16.33 4.00
N ALA A 119 23.73 17.52 4.13
CA ALA A 119 23.22 18.25 2.97
C ALA A 119 24.34 18.51 1.95
N ALA A 120 24.07 18.24 0.67
CA ALA A 120 25.02 18.47 -0.42
C ALA A 120 25.53 19.93 -0.46
N ASP A 121 24.67 20.88 -0.11
CA ASP A 121 25.01 22.32 -0.07
C ASP A 121 25.92 22.69 1.12
N ALA A 122 25.87 21.93 2.22
CA ALA A 122 26.77 22.11 3.36
C ALA A 122 28.21 21.70 3.01
N LEU A 123 28.37 20.76 2.08
CA LEU A 123 29.68 20.36 1.54
C LEU A 123 30.22 21.38 0.52
N ALA A 124 29.35 22.13 -0.16
CA ALA A 124 29.70 23.14 -1.16
C ALA A 124 30.19 24.49 -0.58
N GLY A 125 30.30 24.61 0.76
CA GLY A 125 30.96 25.74 1.43
C GLY A 125 30.28 27.10 1.24
N HIS A 126 28.98 27.12 0.91
CA HIS A 126 28.22 28.36 0.80
C HIS A 126 28.07 29.01 2.19
N ARG A 127 28.60 30.24 2.32
CA ARG A 127 28.92 30.96 3.58
C ARG A 127 27.72 31.35 4.47
N LEU A 128 26.52 30.81 4.23
CA LEU A 128 25.29 31.16 4.94
C LEU A 128 24.67 29.99 5.73
N MET A 129 25.23 28.78 5.63
CA MET A 129 24.75 27.59 6.36
C MET A 129 25.78 27.09 7.37
N GLN A 130 25.29 26.57 8.51
CA GLN A 130 26.12 26.01 9.59
C GLN A 130 26.91 24.79 9.08
N SER A 131 28.22 24.72 9.36
CA SER A 131 29.02 23.52 9.10
C SER A 131 28.42 22.30 9.83
N PRO A 132 28.48 21.09 9.23
CA PRO A 132 27.93 19.89 9.86
C PRO A 132 28.61 19.61 11.21
N THR A 133 27.85 19.15 12.19
CA THR A 133 28.39 18.83 13.52
C THR A 133 29.25 17.57 13.49
N GLN A 134 30.15 17.39 14.47
CA GLN A 134 30.94 16.15 14.57
C GLN A 134 30.07 14.90 14.73
N GLN A 135 28.90 15.03 15.38
CA GLN A 135 27.92 13.97 15.51
C GLN A 135 27.29 13.61 14.16
N GLN A 136 26.81 14.59 13.40
CA GLN A 136 26.26 14.37 12.05
C GLN A 136 27.28 13.73 11.11
N VAL A 137 28.55 14.15 11.18
CA VAL A 137 29.63 13.52 10.42
C VAL A 137 29.84 12.06 10.82
N ALA A 138 29.76 11.73 12.12
CA ALA A 138 29.87 10.34 12.57
C ALA A 138 28.69 9.48 12.11
N LEU A 139 27.47 10.01 12.13
CA LEU A 139 26.27 9.31 11.64
C LEU A 139 26.33 9.05 10.13
N ALA A 140 26.70 10.06 9.33
CA ALA A 140 26.87 9.89 7.89
C ALA A 140 27.98 8.87 7.56
N ASN A 141 29.12 8.94 8.25
CA ASN A 141 30.19 7.95 8.11
C ASN A 141 29.73 6.55 8.50
N PHE A 142 28.84 6.42 9.49
CA PHE A 142 28.24 5.14 9.84
C PHE A 142 27.41 4.57 8.68
N VAL A 143 26.52 5.38 8.08
CA VAL A 143 25.68 4.96 6.93
C VAL A 143 26.53 4.53 5.74
N GLU A 144 27.56 5.30 5.40
CA GLU A 144 28.48 4.99 4.31
C GLU A 144 29.32 3.74 4.60
N SER A 145 29.90 3.65 5.80
CA SER A 145 30.76 2.53 6.16
C SER A 145 29.96 1.23 6.22
N ALA A 146 28.74 1.25 6.78
CA ALA A 146 27.84 0.10 6.81
C ALA A 146 27.51 -0.39 5.39
N GLY A 147 27.43 0.50 4.41
CA GLY A 147 27.14 0.19 3.01
C GLY A 147 28.30 -0.30 2.14
N GLY A 148 29.51 -0.42 2.70
CA GLY A 148 30.73 -0.80 2.00
C GLY A 148 30.75 -2.27 1.52
N THR A 149 31.85 -2.99 1.77
CA THR A 149 31.97 -4.41 1.39
C THR A 149 31.05 -5.27 2.26
N LEU A 150 29.81 -5.46 1.82
CA LEU A 150 28.79 -6.24 2.52
C LEU A 150 28.76 -7.70 2.05
N SER A 151 28.59 -8.63 2.99
CA SER A 151 28.22 -10.02 2.68
C SER A 151 26.78 -10.09 2.21
N ALA A 152 26.41 -11.15 1.48
CA ALA A 152 25.03 -11.36 1.04
C ALA A 152 24.05 -11.47 2.23
N TYR A 153 24.55 -11.86 3.41
CA TYR A 153 23.77 -11.99 4.64
C TYR A 153 23.43 -10.63 5.28
N LEU A 154 24.38 -9.69 5.32
CA LEU A 154 24.17 -8.35 5.90
C LEU A 154 23.44 -7.39 4.95
N TYR A 155 23.44 -7.70 3.64
CA TYR A 155 22.86 -6.85 2.61
C TYR A 155 21.41 -6.45 2.91
N CYS A 156 20.52 -7.40 3.23
CA CYS A 156 19.11 -7.09 3.47
C CYS A 156 18.92 -6.16 4.67
N HIS A 157 19.62 -6.43 5.78
CA HIS A 157 19.54 -5.62 7.00
C HIS A 157 20.02 -4.18 6.77
N TYR A 158 21.08 -4.00 5.96
CA TYR A 158 21.54 -2.67 5.55
C TYR A 158 20.49 -1.94 4.70
N ILE A 159 19.89 -2.61 3.72
CA ILE A 159 18.85 -2.01 2.87
C ILE A 159 17.59 -1.67 3.69
N HIS A 160 17.19 -2.51 4.64
CA HIS A 160 16.10 -2.19 5.56
C HIS A 160 16.42 -0.97 6.43
N MET A 161 17.64 -0.88 6.98
CA MET A 161 18.08 0.30 7.71
C MET A 161 17.95 1.55 6.84
N LEU A 162 18.49 1.54 5.61
CA LEU A 162 18.37 2.65 4.66
C LEU A 162 16.91 3.05 4.41
N ALA A 163 16.01 2.06 4.24
CA ALA A 163 14.60 2.34 4.03
C ALA A 163 13.97 3.03 5.24
N GLY A 164 14.34 2.63 6.46
CA GLY A 164 13.87 3.28 7.68
C GLY A 164 14.37 4.71 7.83
N ILE A 165 15.66 4.96 7.64
CA ILE A 165 16.25 6.32 7.77
C ILE A 165 15.95 7.25 6.58
N SER A 166 15.16 6.81 5.60
CA SER A 166 14.75 7.58 4.41
C SER A 166 13.28 8.01 4.46
N SER A 167 12.71 8.15 5.66
CA SER A 167 11.28 8.41 5.85
C SER A 167 10.84 9.87 5.60
N THR A 168 11.78 10.81 5.52
CA THR A 168 11.50 12.22 5.14
C THR A 168 11.94 12.52 3.72
N GLN A 169 11.41 13.59 3.10
CA GLN A 169 11.77 14.03 1.75
C GLN A 169 13.29 14.27 1.61
N SER A 170 13.90 15.02 2.55
CA SER A 170 15.34 15.32 2.53
C SER A 170 16.19 14.06 2.68
N SER A 171 15.80 13.18 3.62
CA SER A 171 16.48 11.91 3.87
C SER A 171 16.41 10.97 2.66
N ALA A 172 15.24 10.87 2.02
CA ALA A 172 15.04 10.07 0.82
C ALA A 172 15.91 10.55 -0.35
N HIS A 173 15.99 11.86 -0.56
CA HIS A 173 16.85 12.46 -1.57
C HIS A 173 18.33 12.15 -1.31
N ALA A 174 18.80 12.29 -0.08
CA ALA A 174 20.17 11.97 0.30
C ALA A 174 20.49 10.47 0.09
N CYS A 175 19.57 9.58 0.44
CA CYS A 175 19.73 8.14 0.20
C CYS A 175 19.79 7.81 -1.30
N PHE A 176 18.95 8.45 -2.12
CA PHE A 176 18.96 8.31 -3.56
C PHE A 176 20.33 8.67 -4.15
N GLU A 177 20.86 9.85 -3.77
CA GLU A 177 22.15 10.34 -4.26
C GLU A 177 23.33 9.50 -3.74
N LEU A 178 23.31 9.03 -2.49
CA LEU A 178 24.33 8.12 -1.94
C LEU A 178 24.50 6.88 -2.84
N LEU A 179 23.38 6.22 -3.18
CA LEU A 179 23.41 4.99 -3.98
C LEU A 179 23.60 5.26 -5.49
N ARG A 180 23.34 6.49 -5.94
CA ARG A 180 23.62 6.96 -7.30
C ARG A 180 25.12 7.22 -7.52
N PHE A 181 25.80 7.83 -6.55
CA PHE A 181 27.23 8.15 -6.60
C PHE A 181 28.15 7.04 -6.10
N ALA A 182 27.61 5.97 -5.49
CA ALA A 182 28.35 4.74 -5.14
C ALA A 182 29.00 3.98 -6.34
N LYS A 183 29.07 4.60 -7.53
CA LYS A 183 29.76 4.09 -8.72
C LYS A 183 31.27 3.96 -8.50
N ASP A 184 31.88 4.89 -7.75
CA ASP A 184 33.34 4.95 -7.61
C ASP A 184 33.91 3.91 -6.64
N THR A 185 33.09 3.37 -5.74
CA THR A 185 33.49 2.35 -4.76
C THR A 185 33.28 0.92 -5.26
N GLY A 186 32.59 0.72 -6.38
CA GLY A 186 32.34 -0.61 -6.95
C GLY A 186 31.61 -1.56 -5.99
N GLY A 187 30.86 -1.03 -5.03
CA GLY A 187 30.09 -1.79 -4.04
C GLY A 187 28.83 -2.45 -4.62
N PRO A 188 28.30 -3.52 -3.98
CA PRO A 188 27.10 -4.22 -4.44
C PRO A 188 25.79 -3.40 -4.31
N THR A 189 25.84 -2.26 -3.62
CA THR A 189 24.70 -1.44 -3.20
C THR A 189 24.29 -0.34 -4.19
N CYS A 190 25.02 -0.11 -5.29
CA CYS A 190 24.71 0.99 -6.21
C CYS A 190 23.50 0.71 -7.12
N TRP A 191 22.75 1.78 -7.48
CA TRP A 191 21.54 1.65 -8.30
C TRP A 191 21.79 0.96 -9.65
N ASN A 192 22.93 1.23 -10.29
CA ASN A 192 23.28 0.60 -11.56
C ASN A 192 23.33 -0.93 -11.46
N ARG A 193 23.93 -1.49 -10.40
CA ARG A 193 24.01 -2.95 -10.21
C ARG A 193 22.66 -3.53 -9.85
N ILE A 194 21.89 -2.83 -9.02
CA ILE A 194 20.54 -3.20 -8.65
C ILE A 194 19.64 -3.35 -9.89
N PHE A 195 19.57 -2.33 -10.75
CA PHE A 195 18.74 -2.39 -11.95
C PHE A 195 19.27 -3.36 -13.00
N GLN A 196 20.59 -3.51 -13.13
CA GLN A 196 21.16 -4.58 -13.95
C GLN A 196 20.74 -5.97 -13.44
N ALA A 197 20.70 -6.19 -12.13
CA ALA A 197 20.23 -7.44 -11.55
C ALA A 197 18.75 -7.68 -11.90
N PHE A 198 17.86 -6.69 -11.72
CA PHE A 198 16.44 -6.83 -12.12
C PHE A 198 16.28 -7.18 -13.61
N LEU A 199 17.04 -6.54 -14.49
CA LEU A 199 17.02 -6.85 -15.93
C LEU A 199 17.55 -8.27 -16.23
N LEU A 200 18.58 -8.73 -15.51
CA LEU A 200 19.09 -10.10 -15.63
C LEU A 200 18.05 -11.13 -15.16
N TYR A 201 17.38 -10.90 -14.03
CA TYR A 201 16.29 -11.74 -13.55
C TYR A 201 15.15 -11.77 -14.57
N ARG A 202 14.72 -10.62 -15.08
CA ARG A 202 13.70 -10.54 -16.15
C ARG A 202 14.06 -11.41 -17.33
N ASN A 203 15.28 -11.27 -17.87
CA ASN A 203 15.69 -12.01 -19.07
C ASN A 203 15.79 -13.52 -18.83
N THR A 204 16.18 -13.92 -17.62
CA THR A 204 16.36 -15.33 -17.23
C THR A 204 15.04 -16.05 -17.02
N TYR A 205 14.05 -15.38 -16.41
CA TYR A 205 12.78 -15.98 -16.00
C TYR A 205 11.61 -15.70 -16.96
N ARG A 206 11.85 -15.00 -18.07
CA ARG A 206 10.83 -14.78 -19.11
C ARG A 206 10.45 -16.12 -19.78
N PRO A 207 9.15 -16.41 -19.98
CA PRO A 207 8.68 -17.67 -20.56
C PRO A 207 9.31 -18.00 -21.92
N ASP A 208 9.46 -17.01 -22.80
CA ASP A 208 10.04 -17.17 -24.14
C ASP A 208 11.49 -17.67 -24.11
N THR A 209 12.27 -17.24 -23.10
CA THR A 209 13.66 -17.66 -22.92
C THR A 209 13.73 -19.11 -22.43
N LEU A 210 12.79 -19.54 -21.59
CA LEU A 210 12.75 -20.90 -21.05
C LEU A 210 12.38 -21.95 -22.11
N LEU A 211 11.54 -21.58 -23.08
CA LEU A 211 11.19 -22.44 -24.22
C LEU A 211 12.36 -22.56 -25.22
N ASN A 212 13.14 -21.48 -25.40
CA ASN A 212 14.27 -21.44 -26.34
C ASN A 212 15.58 -22.02 -25.78
N GLN A 213 15.66 -22.33 -24.48
CA GLN A 213 16.78 -23.06 -23.86
C GLN A 213 16.64 -24.60 -24.00
N GLN A 214 15.92 -25.10 -25.02
CA GLN A 214 16.07 -26.49 -25.44
C GLN A 214 17.45 -26.68 -26.10
N PRO A 215 18.33 -27.56 -25.59
CA PRO A 215 19.52 -27.93 -26.31
C PRO A 215 19.11 -28.69 -27.58
N GLN A 216 19.36 -28.09 -28.73
CA GLN A 216 19.41 -28.78 -30.02
C GLN A 216 20.63 -29.72 -30.03
N THR A 217 20.57 -30.87 -29.36
CA THR A 217 21.52 -31.97 -29.58
C THR A 217 20.91 -33.35 -29.32
N SER A 218 20.79 -34.09 -30.42
CA SER A 218 20.98 -35.55 -30.56
C SER A 218 20.21 -36.51 -29.66
N PHE A 219 19.32 -37.27 -30.33
CA PHE A 219 18.91 -38.65 -30.06
C PHE A 219 19.56 -39.33 -28.84
N GLY A 220 18.73 -39.65 -27.84
CA GLY A 220 19.01 -40.72 -26.88
C GLY A 220 19.65 -40.32 -25.56
N ALA A 221 18.91 -39.61 -24.71
CA ALA A 221 19.09 -39.71 -23.25
C ALA A 221 17.78 -39.31 -22.57
N SER A 222 17.28 -40.16 -21.67
CA SER A 222 16.11 -39.88 -20.84
C SER A 222 16.35 -38.63 -19.99
N THR A 223 15.71 -37.52 -20.33
CA THR A 223 15.73 -36.31 -19.51
C THR A 223 14.40 -36.17 -18.80
N SER A 224 14.47 -36.20 -17.47
CA SER A 224 13.41 -35.72 -16.57
C SER A 224 12.87 -34.37 -17.04
N PRO A 225 11.61 -34.03 -16.73
CA PRO A 225 11.08 -32.70 -17.01
C PRO A 225 12.02 -31.67 -16.38
N SER A 226 12.56 -30.76 -17.18
CA SER A 226 13.37 -29.64 -16.71
C SER A 226 12.61 -28.90 -15.63
N ALA A 227 13.06 -29.01 -14.38
CA ALA A 227 12.46 -28.31 -13.26
C ALA A 227 12.35 -26.82 -13.58
N ILE A 228 11.17 -26.25 -13.38
CA ILE A 228 10.93 -24.80 -13.51
C ILE A 228 11.98 -24.12 -12.64
N LYS A 229 12.89 -23.35 -13.25
CA LYS A 229 13.86 -22.55 -12.50
C LYS A 229 13.05 -21.52 -11.71
N THR A 230 13.20 -21.52 -10.39
CA THR A 230 12.65 -20.50 -9.47
C THR A 230 13.81 -19.71 -8.88
N ILE A 231 13.61 -18.41 -8.65
CA ILE A 231 14.59 -17.56 -7.96
C ILE A 231 14.87 -18.14 -6.57
N ALA A 232 16.13 -18.11 -6.11
CA ALA A 232 16.45 -18.62 -4.79
C ALA A 232 15.76 -17.76 -3.70
N PRO A 233 15.26 -18.36 -2.60
CA PRO A 233 14.47 -17.62 -1.61
C PRO A 233 15.23 -16.45 -0.96
N LYS A 234 16.54 -16.59 -0.79
CA LYS A 234 17.42 -15.51 -0.31
C LYS A 234 17.48 -14.33 -1.28
N GLU A 235 17.55 -14.62 -2.58
CA GLU A 235 17.54 -13.60 -3.64
C GLU A 235 16.18 -12.91 -3.70
N VAL A 236 15.07 -13.65 -3.56
CA VAL A 236 13.72 -13.06 -3.47
C VAL A 236 13.64 -12.07 -2.31
N THR A 237 14.15 -12.45 -1.13
CA THR A 237 14.16 -11.58 0.05
C THR A 237 14.97 -10.30 -0.21
N ALA A 238 16.14 -10.42 -0.83
CA ALA A 238 16.98 -9.26 -1.18
C ALA A 238 16.31 -8.35 -2.22
N LEU A 239 15.67 -8.92 -3.24
CA LEU A 239 14.93 -8.15 -4.24
C LEU A 239 13.75 -7.39 -3.62
N ILE A 240 13.00 -8.03 -2.70
CA ILE A 240 11.91 -7.38 -1.96
C ILE A 240 12.45 -6.24 -1.09
N ALA A 241 13.54 -6.45 -0.35
CA ALA A 241 14.16 -5.40 0.47
C ALA A 241 14.52 -4.16 -0.36
N VAL A 242 15.11 -4.37 -1.55
CA VAL A 242 15.46 -3.30 -2.48
C VAL A 242 14.22 -2.61 -3.05
N LEU A 243 13.18 -3.36 -3.42
CA LEU A 243 11.91 -2.79 -3.89
C LEU A 243 11.24 -1.92 -2.82
N ASN A 244 11.28 -2.35 -1.56
CA ASN A 244 10.78 -1.57 -0.42
C ASN A 244 11.59 -0.27 -0.23
N LEU A 245 12.92 -0.31 -0.39
CA LEU A 245 13.73 0.91 -0.35
C LEU A 245 13.36 1.87 -1.49
N ILE A 246 13.21 1.37 -2.72
CA ILE A 246 12.79 2.20 -3.86
C ILE A 246 11.39 2.77 -3.62
N GLU A 247 10.47 1.97 -3.08
CA GLU A 247 9.12 2.41 -2.71
C GLU A 247 9.18 3.59 -1.73
N VAL A 248 9.94 3.46 -0.63
CA VAL A 248 10.08 4.53 0.37
C VAL A 248 10.63 5.79 -0.28
N ILE A 249 11.77 5.71 -0.99
CA ILE A 249 12.40 6.88 -1.61
C ILE A 249 11.46 7.55 -2.61
N ALA A 250 10.86 6.78 -3.52
CA ALA A 250 9.95 7.30 -4.53
C ALA A 250 8.67 7.88 -3.91
N SER A 251 8.23 7.37 -2.75
CA SER A 251 7.05 7.87 -2.06
C SER A 251 7.28 9.22 -1.38
N GLN A 252 8.50 9.50 -0.93
CA GLN A 252 8.84 10.70 -0.14
C GLN A 252 9.42 11.84 -0.99
N ASP A 253 10.23 11.55 -2.02
CA ASP A 253 10.87 12.57 -2.85
C ASP A 253 10.47 12.47 -4.33
N GLU A 254 9.91 13.55 -4.86
CA GLU A 254 9.54 13.66 -6.28
C GLU A 254 10.75 13.70 -7.20
N VAL A 255 11.83 14.39 -6.81
CA VAL A 255 13.02 14.53 -7.65
C VAL A 255 13.67 13.17 -7.88
N SER A 256 13.83 12.39 -6.81
CA SER A 256 14.33 11.01 -6.88
C SER A 256 13.41 10.11 -7.69
N ARG A 257 12.09 10.24 -7.52
CA ARG A 257 11.08 9.47 -8.28
C ARG A 257 11.20 9.72 -9.80
N ILE A 258 11.31 10.98 -10.22
CA ILE A 258 11.52 11.33 -11.62
C ILE A 258 12.91 10.85 -12.08
N GLY A 259 13.95 11.07 -11.28
CA GLY A 259 15.31 10.63 -11.57
C GLY A 259 15.44 9.12 -11.79
N PHE A 260 14.68 8.33 -11.03
CA PHE A 260 14.53 6.89 -11.24
C PHE A 260 13.91 6.57 -12.61
N PHE A 261 12.79 7.21 -12.94
CA PHE A 261 12.01 6.93 -14.14
C PHE A 261 12.73 7.34 -15.43
N GLU A 262 13.37 8.51 -15.44
CA GLU A 262 14.04 9.06 -16.63
C GLU A 262 15.41 8.42 -16.91
N HIS A 263 15.99 7.68 -15.96
CA HIS A 263 17.34 7.16 -16.14
C HIS A 263 17.40 6.07 -17.24
N PRO A 264 18.15 6.29 -18.33
CA PRO A 264 18.05 5.46 -19.55
C PRO A 264 18.56 4.02 -19.36
N GLN A 265 19.46 3.79 -18.40
CA GLN A 265 20.02 2.47 -18.14
C GLN A 265 19.18 1.62 -17.17
N TRP A 266 18.32 2.26 -16.36
CA TRP A 266 17.57 1.55 -15.33
C TRP A 266 16.29 0.92 -15.88
N GLN A 267 15.71 1.56 -16.91
CA GLN A 267 14.58 1.02 -17.68
C GLN A 267 13.48 0.47 -16.77
N ILE A 268 13.01 1.26 -15.80
CA ILE A 268 12.07 0.83 -14.76
C ILE A 268 10.85 0.11 -15.33
N THR A 269 10.28 0.66 -16.40
CA THR A 269 9.13 0.09 -17.10
C THR A 269 9.45 -1.31 -17.64
N GLY A 270 10.57 -1.43 -18.35
CA GLY A 270 11.06 -2.72 -18.85
C GLY A 270 11.38 -3.71 -17.74
N ALA A 271 12.07 -3.27 -16.69
CA ALA A 271 12.49 -4.12 -15.58
C ALA A 271 11.29 -4.65 -14.78
N PHE A 272 10.43 -3.76 -14.29
CA PHE A 272 9.36 -4.11 -13.36
C PHE A 272 8.16 -4.76 -14.06
N PHE A 273 7.61 -4.17 -15.12
CA PHE A 273 6.51 -4.81 -15.86
C PHE A 273 6.98 -6.11 -16.54
N GLY A 274 8.23 -6.16 -16.99
CA GLY A 274 8.81 -7.39 -17.52
C GLY A 274 8.89 -8.53 -16.49
N LEU A 275 9.19 -8.21 -15.23
CA LEU A 275 9.18 -9.18 -14.13
C LEU A 275 7.77 -9.58 -13.71
N LEU A 276 6.79 -8.67 -13.77
CA LEU A 276 5.38 -8.99 -13.50
C LEU A 276 4.84 -10.06 -14.48
N SER A 277 5.29 -10.05 -15.73
CA SER A 277 4.98 -11.09 -16.73
C SER A 277 5.73 -12.42 -16.52
N CYS A 278 6.72 -12.47 -15.63
CA CYS A 278 7.48 -13.69 -15.33
C CYS A 278 6.79 -14.55 -14.26
N ARG A 279 7.13 -15.85 -14.23
CA ARG A 279 6.67 -16.79 -13.19
C ARG A 279 7.51 -16.66 -11.91
N ILE A 280 7.29 -15.58 -11.17
CA ILE A 280 7.96 -15.27 -9.90
C ILE A 280 6.99 -15.41 -8.72
N SER A 281 7.52 -15.46 -7.50
CA SER A 281 6.71 -15.53 -6.27
C SER A 281 5.76 -14.33 -6.15
N LEU A 282 4.56 -14.56 -5.63
CA LEU A 282 3.58 -13.49 -5.43
C LEU A 282 4.04 -12.40 -4.47
N ASP A 283 4.88 -12.73 -3.47
CA ASP A 283 5.47 -11.72 -2.57
C ASP A 283 6.33 -10.70 -3.34
N LEU A 284 7.06 -11.17 -4.35
CA LEU A 284 7.89 -10.31 -5.20
C LEU A 284 7.02 -9.49 -6.16
N LYS A 285 5.95 -10.08 -6.72
CA LYS A 285 4.98 -9.31 -7.51
C LYS A 285 4.26 -8.25 -6.66
N ALA A 286 3.97 -8.56 -5.40
CA ALA A 286 3.34 -7.63 -4.49
C ALA A 286 4.25 -6.44 -4.18
N ALA A 287 5.53 -6.70 -3.89
CA ALA A 287 6.53 -5.66 -3.73
C ALA A 287 6.68 -4.81 -5.01
N LEU A 288 6.69 -5.42 -6.20
CA LEU A 288 6.73 -4.69 -7.48
C LEU A 288 5.53 -3.75 -7.63
N PHE A 289 4.31 -4.20 -7.31
CA PHE A 289 3.12 -3.35 -7.37
C PHE A 289 3.17 -2.19 -6.37
N ASN A 290 3.63 -2.42 -5.13
CA ASN A 290 3.79 -1.33 -4.17
C ASN A 290 4.83 -0.30 -4.63
N THR A 291 5.98 -0.74 -5.13
CA THR A 291 7.00 0.14 -5.71
C THR A 291 6.43 0.93 -6.89
N LEU A 292 5.75 0.27 -7.83
CA LEU A 292 5.10 0.94 -8.96
C LEU A 292 4.03 1.94 -8.48
N SER A 293 3.28 1.61 -7.42
CA SER A 293 2.30 2.53 -6.81
C SER A 293 2.98 3.81 -6.31
N ALA A 294 4.17 3.74 -5.71
CA ALA A 294 4.89 4.94 -5.28
C ALA A 294 5.26 5.86 -6.46
N PHE A 295 5.59 5.29 -7.62
CA PHE A 295 5.89 6.04 -8.85
C PHE A 295 4.67 6.80 -9.40
N THR A 296 3.46 6.28 -9.21
CA THR A 296 2.22 6.88 -9.74
C THR A 296 1.80 8.18 -9.04
N LYS A 297 2.50 8.58 -7.97
CA LYS A 297 2.29 9.89 -7.34
C LYS A 297 2.57 11.05 -8.33
N THR A 298 3.48 10.86 -9.28
CA THR A 298 3.67 11.81 -10.40
C THR A 298 2.75 11.46 -11.57
N SER A 299 1.93 12.43 -11.98
CA SER A 299 0.88 12.26 -13.00
C SER A 299 1.40 11.75 -14.35
N GLU A 300 2.56 12.26 -14.80
CA GLU A 300 3.17 11.84 -16.07
C GLU A 300 3.57 10.37 -16.09
N ILE A 301 4.10 9.88 -14.97
CA ILE A 301 4.50 8.48 -14.80
C ILE A 301 3.25 7.59 -14.76
N ALA A 302 2.19 8.01 -14.06
CA ALA A 302 0.93 7.28 -14.02
C ALA A 302 0.28 7.15 -15.41
N MET A 303 0.27 8.23 -16.21
CA MET A 303 -0.19 8.19 -17.60
C MET A 303 0.63 7.21 -18.45
N HIS A 304 1.95 7.17 -18.26
CA HIS A 304 2.81 6.23 -18.97
C HIS A 304 2.53 4.78 -18.55
N PHE A 305 2.37 4.51 -17.26
CA PHE A 305 2.02 3.18 -16.76
C PHE A 305 0.65 2.72 -17.23
N TRP A 306 -0.35 3.59 -17.31
CA TRP A 306 -1.66 3.23 -17.85
C TRP A 306 -1.58 2.75 -19.31
N LYS A 307 -0.77 3.42 -20.14
CA LYS A 307 -0.53 2.97 -21.52
C LYS A 307 0.10 1.58 -21.56
N ILE A 308 1.12 1.33 -20.73
CA ILE A 308 1.77 0.01 -20.64
C ILE A 308 0.77 -1.06 -20.19
N ILE A 309 -0.09 -0.78 -19.22
CA ILE A 309 -1.13 -1.72 -18.75
C ILE A 309 -2.02 -2.17 -19.92
N GLY A 310 -2.40 -1.25 -20.80
CA GLY A 310 -3.15 -1.56 -22.02
C GLY A 310 -2.33 -2.34 -23.04
N GLU A 311 -1.05 -2.01 -23.24
CA GLU A 311 -0.16 -2.71 -24.18
C GLU A 311 0.13 -4.16 -23.77
N ILE A 312 0.26 -4.44 -22.47
CA ILE A 312 0.49 -5.78 -21.94
C ILE A 312 -0.81 -6.54 -21.67
N ASP A 313 -1.97 -5.91 -21.91
CA ASP A 313 -3.30 -6.48 -21.69
C ASP A 313 -3.46 -7.07 -20.26
N LEU A 314 -2.95 -6.35 -19.25
CA LEU A 314 -2.75 -6.87 -17.88
C LEU A 314 -4.02 -7.45 -17.23
N PHE A 315 -5.16 -6.81 -17.49
CA PHE A 315 -6.48 -7.19 -16.98
C PHE A 315 -7.37 -7.84 -18.04
N ALA A 316 -6.88 -7.99 -19.27
CA ALA A 316 -7.65 -8.61 -20.33
C ALA A 316 -7.85 -10.12 -20.05
N PRO A 317 -8.96 -10.71 -20.53
CA PRO A 317 -9.16 -12.15 -20.46
C PRO A 317 -8.08 -12.89 -21.25
N MET A 318 -7.65 -14.05 -20.75
CA MET A 318 -6.70 -14.91 -21.46
C MET A 318 -7.35 -15.54 -22.71
N GLU A 319 -6.57 -15.89 -23.73
CA GLU A 319 -7.10 -16.42 -25.00
C GLU A 319 -8.05 -17.64 -24.84
N ASN A 320 -7.84 -18.45 -23.79
CA ASN A 320 -8.62 -19.66 -23.51
C ASN A 320 -9.49 -19.57 -22.25
N SER A 321 -9.62 -18.38 -21.63
CA SER A 321 -10.38 -18.20 -20.41
C SER A 321 -10.91 -16.78 -20.30
N ASP A 322 -12.17 -16.63 -19.89
CA ASP A 322 -12.75 -15.33 -19.56
C ASP A 322 -12.07 -14.67 -18.33
N MET A 323 -11.15 -15.37 -17.65
CA MET A 323 -10.41 -14.85 -16.51
C MET A 323 -9.09 -14.18 -16.93
N PRO A 324 -8.76 -13.01 -16.35
CA PRO A 324 -7.44 -12.42 -16.47
C PRO A 324 -6.35 -13.27 -15.80
N ALA A 325 -5.10 -13.16 -16.28
CA ALA A 325 -3.97 -13.90 -15.71
C ALA A 325 -3.74 -13.58 -14.23
N ILE A 326 -3.87 -12.30 -13.83
CA ILE A 326 -3.80 -11.88 -12.42
C ILE A 326 -4.88 -12.55 -11.58
N ALA A 327 -6.12 -12.64 -12.09
CA ALA A 327 -7.21 -13.28 -11.36
C ALA A 327 -6.93 -14.78 -11.16
N TYR A 328 -6.36 -15.45 -12.16
CA TYR A 328 -5.96 -16.84 -12.06
C TYR A 328 -4.87 -17.05 -10.99
N GLU A 329 -3.85 -16.18 -10.94
CA GLU A 329 -2.80 -16.26 -9.92
C GLU A 329 -3.33 -16.06 -8.48
N ILE A 330 -4.32 -15.18 -8.29
CA ILE A 330 -4.99 -14.98 -7.00
C ILE A 330 -5.73 -16.26 -6.58
N GLU A 331 -6.50 -16.86 -7.50
CA GLU A 331 -7.27 -18.07 -7.21
C GLU A 331 -6.37 -19.28 -6.94
N GLU A 332 -5.22 -19.39 -7.62
CA GLU A 332 -4.30 -20.52 -7.45
C GLU A 332 -3.45 -20.41 -6.16
N PHE A 333 -3.00 -19.21 -5.78
CA PHE A 333 -1.99 -19.06 -4.72
C PHE A 333 -2.47 -18.27 -3.48
N GLU A 334 -3.28 -17.22 -3.61
CA GLU A 334 -3.74 -16.43 -2.46
C GLU A 334 -4.94 -17.04 -1.75
N VAL A 335 -5.91 -17.58 -2.51
CA VAL A 335 -7.10 -18.19 -1.93
C VAL A 335 -6.76 -19.38 -1.00
N PRO A 336 -5.84 -20.30 -1.37
CA PRO A 336 -5.44 -21.38 -0.46
C PRO A 336 -4.66 -20.89 0.76
N SER A 337 -3.85 -19.82 0.61
CA SER A 337 -3.04 -19.27 1.71
C SER A 337 -3.83 -18.36 2.65
N GLN A 338 -5.03 -17.92 2.24
CA GLN A 338 -5.94 -17.04 2.99
C GLN A 338 -5.30 -15.69 3.35
N LYS A 339 -4.27 -15.29 2.60
CA LYS A 339 -3.54 -14.03 2.72
C LYS A 339 -3.53 -13.35 1.37
N TYR A 340 -4.04 -12.13 1.31
CA TYR A 340 -4.31 -11.43 0.05
C TYR A 340 -3.36 -10.24 -0.15
N THR A 341 -2.06 -10.48 0.00
CA THR A 341 -1.01 -9.44 -0.06
C THR A 341 -0.79 -8.93 -1.49
N PHE A 342 -0.78 -9.83 -2.47
CA PHE A 342 -0.66 -9.52 -3.89
C PHE A 342 -1.89 -8.79 -4.41
N LEU A 343 -3.10 -9.28 -4.16
CA LEU A 343 -4.32 -8.56 -4.53
C LEU A 343 -4.36 -7.15 -3.93
N LYS A 344 -4.04 -6.99 -2.64
CA LYS A 344 -3.99 -5.68 -1.98
C LYS A 344 -3.00 -4.73 -2.63
N SER A 345 -1.79 -5.18 -2.95
CA SER A 345 -0.78 -4.36 -3.63
C SER A 345 -1.22 -3.94 -5.04
N CYS A 346 -1.85 -4.84 -5.79
CA CYS A 346 -2.39 -4.56 -7.12
C CYS A 346 -3.47 -3.46 -7.07
N LEU A 347 -4.36 -3.52 -6.07
CA LEU A 347 -5.39 -2.49 -5.87
C LEU A 347 -4.79 -1.15 -5.45
N LYS A 348 -3.79 -1.13 -4.57
CA LYS A 348 -3.06 0.09 -4.19
C LYS A 348 -2.41 0.76 -5.40
N PHE A 349 -1.85 -0.03 -6.31
CA PHE A 349 -1.30 0.45 -7.58
C PHE A 349 -2.37 1.02 -8.52
N LEU A 350 -3.52 0.37 -8.63
CA LEU A 350 -4.60 0.79 -9.53
C LEU A 350 -5.28 2.07 -9.10
N GLN A 351 -5.48 2.26 -7.80
CA GLN A 351 -6.20 3.40 -7.24
C GLN A 351 -5.70 4.76 -7.78
N PRO A 352 -4.46 5.20 -7.53
CA PRO A 352 -3.97 6.51 -7.97
C PRO A 352 -3.95 6.64 -9.50
N ILE A 353 -3.65 5.56 -10.23
CA ILE A 353 -3.64 5.59 -11.70
C ILE A 353 -5.03 5.90 -12.23
N ILE A 354 -6.05 5.16 -11.79
CA ILE A 354 -7.42 5.34 -12.28
C ILE A 354 -7.94 6.74 -11.92
N SER A 355 -7.76 7.18 -10.67
CA SER A 355 -8.21 8.52 -10.23
C SER A 355 -7.60 9.66 -11.06
N GLN A 356 -6.35 9.51 -11.50
CA GLN A 356 -5.68 10.50 -12.36
C GLN A 356 -6.09 10.35 -13.82
N GLN A 357 -6.16 9.13 -14.35
CA GLN A 357 -6.55 8.89 -15.74
C GLN A 357 -7.98 9.35 -16.01
N LEU A 358 -8.89 9.23 -15.02
CA LEU A 358 -10.27 9.73 -15.09
C LEU A 358 -10.39 11.24 -15.34
N LYS A 359 -9.31 12.01 -15.19
CA LYS A 359 -9.29 13.46 -15.53
C LYS A 359 -8.77 13.72 -16.96
N THR A 360 -8.34 12.67 -17.66
CA THR A 360 -7.69 12.72 -18.97
C THR A 360 -8.39 11.77 -19.95
N ASN A 361 -7.96 11.74 -21.21
CA ASN A 361 -8.60 10.89 -22.22
C ASN A 361 -8.26 9.41 -21.97
N ILE A 362 -9.22 8.62 -21.48
CA ILE A 362 -9.01 7.22 -21.07
C ILE A 362 -9.20 6.25 -22.24
N ASP A 363 -8.32 5.26 -22.31
CA ASP A 363 -8.62 4.03 -23.05
C ASP A 363 -9.77 3.24 -22.39
N MET A 364 -10.95 3.35 -22.99
CA MET A 364 -12.19 2.73 -22.51
C MET A 364 -12.12 1.20 -22.50
N ARG A 365 -11.28 0.57 -23.35
CA ARG A 365 -11.11 -0.88 -23.38
C ARG A 365 -10.38 -1.37 -22.13
N THR A 366 -9.23 -0.79 -21.83
CA THR A 366 -8.44 -1.12 -20.63
C THR A 366 -9.24 -0.84 -19.35
N LEU A 367 -9.97 0.28 -19.30
CA LEU A 367 -10.86 0.58 -18.17
C LEU A 367 -11.97 -0.47 -18.03
N GLY A 368 -12.57 -0.91 -19.13
CA GLY A 368 -13.59 -1.97 -19.13
C GLY A 368 -13.10 -3.27 -18.53
N TYR A 369 -11.92 -3.74 -18.95
CA TYR A 369 -11.29 -4.93 -18.37
C TYR A 369 -10.98 -4.77 -16.87
N CYS A 370 -10.51 -3.59 -16.47
CA CYS A 370 -10.26 -3.29 -15.06
C CYS A 370 -11.56 -3.35 -14.22
N VAL A 371 -12.66 -2.75 -14.68
CA VAL A 371 -13.96 -2.81 -13.98
C VAL A 371 -14.46 -4.25 -13.87
N VAL A 372 -14.34 -5.04 -14.93
CA VAL A 372 -14.70 -6.47 -14.91
C VAL A 372 -13.86 -7.23 -13.89
N PHE A 373 -12.55 -6.99 -13.82
CA PHE A 373 -11.67 -7.56 -12.80
C PHE A 373 -12.11 -7.18 -11.37
N LEU A 374 -12.30 -5.89 -11.09
CA LEU A 374 -12.68 -5.38 -9.77
C LEU A 374 -14.03 -5.92 -9.29
N VAL A 375 -15.03 -5.96 -10.17
CA VAL A 375 -16.38 -6.41 -9.82
C VAL A 375 -16.45 -7.94 -9.77
N ASN A 376 -16.11 -8.62 -10.88
CA ASN A 376 -16.39 -10.06 -11.02
C ASN A 376 -15.35 -10.96 -10.36
N HIS A 377 -14.08 -10.53 -10.32
CA HIS A 377 -12.97 -11.33 -9.79
C HIS A 377 -12.51 -10.89 -8.41
N VAL A 378 -12.93 -9.71 -7.92
CA VAL A 378 -12.63 -9.26 -6.56
C VAL A 378 -13.90 -9.19 -5.71
N LEU A 379 -14.75 -8.16 -5.87
CA LEU A 379 -15.90 -7.92 -4.98
C LEU A 379 -16.87 -9.09 -4.90
N LEU A 380 -17.37 -9.59 -6.04
CA LEU A 380 -18.35 -10.67 -6.07
C LEU A 380 -17.81 -12.00 -5.50
N LYS A 381 -16.49 -12.15 -5.41
CA LYS A 381 -15.83 -13.33 -4.82
C LYS A 381 -15.57 -13.21 -3.33
N ILE A 382 -15.70 -12.02 -2.73
CA ILE A 382 -15.45 -11.82 -1.29
C ILE A 382 -16.27 -12.76 -0.40
N PRO A 383 -17.59 -12.98 -0.62
CA PRO A 383 -18.37 -13.91 0.20
C PRO A 383 -17.89 -15.36 0.10
N THR A 384 -17.27 -15.72 -1.02
CA THR A 384 -16.76 -17.09 -1.26
C THR A 384 -15.35 -17.31 -0.74
N ARG A 385 -14.64 -16.24 -0.37
CA ARG A 385 -13.24 -16.27 0.05
C ARG A 385 -13.12 -16.31 1.57
N THR A 386 -12.13 -17.05 2.07
CA THR A 386 -11.80 -17.12 3.48
C THR A 386 -10.60 -16.26 3.80
N PHE A 387 -10.68 -15.44 4.84
CA PHE A 387 -9.63 -14.50 5.23
C PHE A 387 -9.03 -14.89 6.57
N LYS A 388 -7.70 -14.87 6.68
CA LYS A 388 -7.01 -15.09 7.96
C LYS A 388 -7.21 -13.91 8.93
N SER A 389 -7.27 -12.69 8.40
CA SER A 389 -7.51 -11.46 9.16
C SER A 389 -8.76 -10.75 8.64
N ILE A 390 -9.65 -10.36 9.55
CA ILE A 390 -10.85 -9.58 9.19
C ILE A 390 -10.48 -8.18 8.70
N GLN A 391 -9.40 -7.58 9.22
CA GLN A 391 -8.88 -6.30 8.76
C GLN A 391 -8.50 -6.35 7.28
N GLU A 392 -7.84 -7.43 6.84
CA GLU A 392 -7.45 -7.57 5.43
C GLU A 392 -8.65 -7.66 4.50
N LYS A 393 -9.74 -8.33 4.92
CA LYS A 393 -11.00 -8.35 4.18
C LYS A 393 -11.52 -6.93 3.93
N TRP A 394 -11.62 -6.11 4.99
CA TRP A 394 -12.15 -4.75 4.88
C TRP A 394 -11.21 -3.80 4.15
N GLN A 395 -9.89 -3.95 4.28
CA GLN A 395 -8.92 -3.20 3.48
C GLN A 395 -9.10 -3.42 1.97
N ILE A 396 -9.35 -4.65 1.54
CA ILE A 396 -9.59 -4.96 0.12
C ILE A 396 -10.91 -4.35 -0.35
N ILE A 397 -11.97 -4.46 0.45
CA ILE A 397 -13.27 -3.86 0.15
C ILE A 397 -13.12 -2.34 0.00
N GLU A 398 -12.46 -1.70 0.94
CA GLU A 398 -12.18 -0.27 0.93
C GLU A 398 -11.48 0.16 -0.36
N LEU A 399 -10.35 -0.47 -0.71
CA LEU A 399 -9.57 -0.12 -1.89
C LEU A 399 -10.38 -0.25 -3.19
N VAL A 400 -11.16 -1.33 -3.33
CA VAL A 400 -12.00 -1.50 -4.54
C VAL A 400 -13.11 -0.45 -4.58
N LEU A 401 -13.75 -0.16 -3.45
CA LEU A 401 -14.84 0.83 -3.40
C LEU A 401 -14.36 2.25 -3.69
N ILE A 402 -13.14 2.62 -3.26
CA ILE A 402 -12.55 3.92 -3.64
C ILE A 402 -12.45 4.02 -5.17
N ILE A 403 -11.92 2.98 -5.83
CA ILE A 403 -11.79 2.95 -7.29
C ILE A 403 -13.15 3.04 -7.98
N LEU A 404 -14.14 2.26 -7.51
CA LEU A 404 -15.47 2.28 -8.11
C LEU A 404 -16.19 3.63 -7.89
N ASN A 405 -16.05 4.25 -6.72
CA ASN A 405 -16.58 5.59 -6.46
C ASN A 405 -15.97 6.63 -7.38
N ASP A 406 -14.65 6.58 -7.59
CA ASP A 406 -13.97 7.48 -8.52
C ASP A 406 -14.48 7.30 -9.95
N ILE A 407 -14.67 6.06 -10.40
CA ILE A 407 -15.19 5.75 -11.74
C ILE A 407 -16.62 6.27 -11.92
N VAL A 408 -17.51 6.04 -10.95
CA VAL A 408 -18.91 6.50 -11.03
C VAL A 408 -19.00 8.02 -10.94
N THR A 409 -18.24 8.64 -10.04
CA THR A 409 -18.29 10.11 -9.83
C THR A 409 -17.75 10.87 -11.03
N ASN A 410 -16.69 10.38 -11.66
CA ASN A 410 -16.06 11.05 -12.80
C ASN A 410 -16.58 10.57 -14.17
N TYR A 411 -17.57 9.68 -14.20
CA TYR A 411 -18.10 9.08 -15.43
C TYR A 411 -18.62 10.10 -16.45
N PHE A 412 -19.47 11.06 -16.04
CA PHE A 412 -20.09 12.02 -16.97
C PHE A 412 -19.15 13.15 -17.42
N SER A 413 -18.13 13.46 -16.62
CA SER A 413 -17.15 14.51 -16.95
C SER A 413 -16.37 14.20 -18.24
N ASN A 414 -16.23 12.91 -18.56
CA ASN A 414 -15.44 12.43 -19.71
C ASN A 414 -16.25 12.23 -20.99
N GLN A 415 -17.57 12.46 -20.97
CA GLN A 415 -18.44 12.29 -22.14
C GLN A 415 -18.58 13.55 -23.01
N ILE A 416 -17.89 14.64 -22.70
CA ILE A 416 -17.86 15.87 -23.52
C ILE A 416 -16.80 15.74 -24.64
N ILE A 417 -16.76 14.59 -25.32
CA ILE A 417 -16.03 14.46 -26.58
C ILE A 417 -17.04 14.79 -27.68
N GLU A 418 -16.74 15.84 -28.43
CA GLU A 418 -17.55 16.38 -29.53
C GLU A 418 -18.04 15.26 -30.45
N ASN A 419 -19.36 15.09 -30.52
CA ASN A 419 -20.01 14.21 -31.48
C ASN A 419 -19.83 14.80 -32.88
N ASP A 420 -18.74 14.43 -33.56
CA ASP A 420 -18.75 14.40 -35.02
C ASP A 420 -19.52 13.14 -35.47
N HIS A 421 -20.37 13.35 -36.46
CA HIS A 421 -21.48 12.48 -36.82
C HIS A 421 -21.06 11.03 -37.17
N ASN A 422 -21.83 10.06 -36.65
CA ASN A 422 -21.94 8.65 -37.07
C ASN A 422 -20.91 7.63 -36.56
N GLU A 423 -20.60 7.62 -35.27
CA GLU A 423 -20.08 6.40 -34.62
C GLU A 423 -21.02 5.91 -33.51
N THR A 424 -21.10 4.58 -33.39
CA THR A 424 -21.87 3.90 -32.34
C THR A 424 -21.43 4.45 -30.99
N LYS A 425 -22.37 5.02 -30.20
CA LYS A 425 -22.09 5.44 -28.82
C LYS A 425 -21.45 4.25 -28.07
N PHE A 426 -20.15 4.31 -27.81
CA PHE A 426 -19.49 3.36 -26.93
C PHE A 426 -19.98 3.64 -25.51
N VAL A 427 -20.76 2.70 -24.98
CA VAL A 427 -21.21 2.72 -23.57
C VAL A 427 -19.97 2.61 -22.70
N SER A 428 -19.72 3.61 -21.86
CA SER A 428 -18.51 3.61 -21.04
C SER A 428 -18.64 2.59 -19.89
N PRO A 429 -17.52 2.06 -19.37
CA PRO A 429 -17.56 1.15 -18.22
C PRO A 429 -18.26 1.72 -16.98
N GLY A 430 -18.21 3.04 -16.77
CA GLY A 430 -18.95 3.72 -15.71
C GLY A 430 -20.47 3.67 -15.92
N GLU A 431 -20.92 3.81 -17.16
CA GLU A 431 -22.34 3.67 -17.52
C GLU A 431 -22.85 2.25 -17.26
N LEU A 432 -22.06 1.23 -17.63
CA LEU A 432 -22.39 -0.17 -17.40
C LEU A 432 -22.53 -0.46 -15.91
N LEU A 433 -21.63 0.08 -15.09
CA LEU A 433 -21.64 -0.06 -13.64
C LEU A 433 -22.87 0.61 -13.01
N VAL A 434 -23.17 1.85 -13.38
CA VAL A 434 -24.38 2.57 -12.93
C VAL A 434 -25.64 1.81 -13.34
N ASN A 435 -25.70 1.33 -14.58
CA ASN A 435 -26.84 0.56 -15.09
C ASN A 435 -27.03 -0.78 -14.35
N ASP A 436 -25.96 -1.50 -14.01
CA ASP A 436 -26.05 -2.76 -13.25
C ASP A 436 -26.59 -2.53 -11.83
N LEU A 437 -26.10 -1.49 -11.16
CA LEU A 437 -26.56 -1.08 -9.83
C LEU A 437 -28.02 -0.63 -9.85
N LEU A 438 -28.42 0.16 -10.85
CA LEU A 438 -29.82 0.57 -11.06
C LEU A 438 -30.76 -0.60 -11.33
N ARG A 439 -30.30 -1.66 -12.01
CA ARG A 439 -31.10 -2.87 -12.25
C ARG A 439 -31.30 -3.73 -11.01
N GLY A 440 -30.47 -3.56 -9.98
CA GLY A 440 -30.51 -4.40 -8.78
C GLY A 440 -29.92 -5.78 -9.00
N GLY A 441 -28.82 -5.83 -9.75
CA GLY A 441 -28.07 -7.06 -10.00
C GLY A 441 -27.38 -7.63 -8.76
N ILE A 442 -26.51 -8.60 -9.00
CA ILE A 442 -25.77 -9.34 -7.96
C ILE A 442 -24.90 -8.37 -7.13
N LEU A 443 -24.30 -7.37 -7.78
CA LEU A 443 -23.48 -6.36 -7.11
C LEU A 443 -24.27 -5.56 -6.08
N ASN A 444 -25.48 -5.10 -6.40
CA ASN A 444 -26.33 -4.36 -5.46
C ASN A 444 -26.69 -5.21 -4.22
N ASN A 445 -26.98 -6.51 -4.43
CA ASN A 445 -27.26 -7.43 -3.33
C ASN A 445 -26.04 -7.67 -2.44
N LEU A 446 -24.85 -7.76 -3.05
CA LEU A 446 -23.59 -7.83 -2.30
C LEU A 446 -23.39 -6.60 -1.42
N LEU A 447 -23.53 -5.39 -1.98
CA LEU A 447 -23.36 -4.13 -1.23
C LEU A 447 -24.34 -4.05 -0.05
N THR A 448 -25.60 -4.43 -0.27
CA THR A 448 -26.64 -4.52 0.76
C THR A 448 -26.24 -5.50 1.88
N THR A 449 -25.68 -6.66 1.51
CA THR A 449 -25.20 -7.67 2.46
C THR A 449 -24.02 -7.14 3.27
N LEU A 450 -23.06 -6.48 2.62
CA LEU A 450 -21.89 -5.90 3.29
C LEU A 450 -22.28 -4.81 4.30
N ILE A 451 -23.28 -3.98 3.99
CA ILE A 451 -23.79 -3.00 4.96
C ILE A 451 -24.42 -3.71 6.15
N THR A 452 -25.21 -4.77 5.91
CA THR A 452 -25.87 -5.53 6.97
C THR A 452 -24.83 -6.17 7.89
N ASP A 453 -23.87 -6.93 7.33
CA ASP A 453 -22.77 -7.56 8.06
C ASP A 453 -21.94 -6.54 8.86
N GLY A 454 -21.66 -5.38 8.24
CA GLY A 454 -20.88 -4.31 8.87
C GLY A 454 -21.61 -3.65 10.03
N CYS A 455 -22.92 -3.38 9.88
CA CYS A 455 -23.76 -2.86 10.95
C CYS A 455 -23.83 -3.84 12.13
N GLU A 456 -24.09 -5.12 11.86
CA GLU A 456 -24.12 -6.16 12.90
C GLU A 456 -22.81 -6.21 13.69
N LYS A 457 -21.67 -6.12 13.00
CA LYS A 457 -20.35 -6.11 13.65
C LYS A 457 -20.10 -4.86 14.49
N LEU A 458 -20.47 -3.67 14.03
CA LEU A 458 -20.32 -2.44 14.81
C LEU A 458 -21.24 -2.44 16.04
N PHE A 459 -22.43 -3.02 15.94
CA PHE A 459 -23.37 -3.12 17.05
C PHE A 459 -23.01 -4.19 18.09
N GLU A 460 -21.94 -4.98 17.87
CA GLU A 460 -21.37 -5.84 18.92
C GLU A 460 -20.67 -5.02 20.02
N TYR A 461 -20.37 -3.73 19.79
CA TYR A 461 -19.71 -2.80 20.73
C TYR A 461 -18.41 -3.34 21.35
N VAL A 462 -17.72 -4.24 20.67
CA VAL A 462 -16.40 -4.77 21.03
C VAL A 462 -15.40 -4.27 20.02
N SER A 463 -14.37 -3.56 20.47
CA SER A 463 -13.31 -3.09 19.56
C SER A 463 -12.57 -4.28 18.95
N PHE A 464 -12.29 -4.19 17.66
CA PHE A 464 -11.59 -5.24 16.93
C PHE A 464 -10.63 -4.65 15.92
N ILE A 465 -9.64 -5.46 15.52
CA ILE A 465 -8.64 -5.05 14.54
C ILE A 465 -9.32 -4.96 13.17
N GLY A 466 -9.35 -3.77 12.57
CA GLY A 466 -10.04 -3.51 11.30
C GLY A 466 -11.34 -2.70 11.40
N GLU A 467 -11.66 -2.18 12.59
CA GLU A 467 -12.88 -1.40 12.83
C GLU A 467 -12.91 -0.10 12.02
N GLN A 468 -11.76 0.57 11.86
CA GLN A 468 -11.63 1.78 11.06
C GLN A 468 -11.87 1.49 9.57
N GLU A 469 -11.24 0.46 9.02
CA GLU A 469 -11.40 0.07 7.61
C GLU A 469 -12.82 -0.43 7.30
N LEU A 470 -13.47 -1.09 8.25
CA LEU A 470 -14.91 -1.41 8.17
C LEU A 470 -15.73 -0.12 8.08
N SER A 471 -15.53 0.82 9.01
CA SER A 471 -16.28 2.08 9.03
C SER A 471 -16.10 2.87 7.72
N ARG A 472 -14.87 2.88 7.19
CA ARG A 472 -14.54 3.55 5.94
C ARG A 472 -15.18 2.86 4.74
N SER A 473 -15.18 1.52 4.72
CA SER A 473 -15.87 0.73 3.70
C SER A 473 -17.37 1.04 3.69
N LEU A 474 -18.03 1.10 4.85
CA LEU A 474 -19.46 1.43 4.93
C LEU A 474 -19.77 2.83 4.39
N ILE A 475 -18.95 3.83 4.72
CA ILE A 475 -19.05 5.19 4.16
C ILE A 475 -18.97 5.12 2.63
N LEU A 476 -17.95 4.44 2.09
CA LEU A 476 -17.75 4.34 0.64
C LEU A 476 -18.90 3.62 -0.08
N ILE A 477 -19.49 2.57 0.51
CA ILE A 477 -20.67 1.92 -0.06
C ILE A 477 -21.84 2.90 -0.10
N MET A 478 -22.06 3.63 0.98
CA MET A 478 -23.15 4.62 1.07
C MET A 478 -22.95 5.77 0.06
N GLU A 479 -21.72 6.27 -0.08
CA GLU A 479 -21.33 7.25 -1.11
C GLU A 479 -21.54 6.70 -2.53
N LEU A 480 -21.21 5.43 -2.80
CA LEU A 480 -21.43 4.80 -4.09
C LEU A 480 -22.92 4.82 -4.48
N LEU A 481 -23.79 4.41 -3.56
CA LEU A 481 -25.24 4.34 -3.77
C LEU A 481 -25.83 5.74 -4.00
N GLU A 482 -25.30 6.74 -3.30
CA GLU A 482 -25.66 8.14 -3.47
C GLU A 482 -25.22 8.69 -4.83
N SER A 483 -23.96 8.45 -5.22
CA SER A 483 -23.42 8.83 -6.52
C SER A 483 -24.21 8.21 -7.67
N VAL A 484 -24.56 6.92 -7.58
CA VAL A 484 -25.43 6.25 -8.56
C VAL A 484 -26.81 6.91 -8.65
N THR A 485 -27.37 7.35 -7.53
CA THR A 485 -28.67 8.03 -7.50
C THR A 485 -28.58 9.38 -8.22
N ILE A 486 -27.53 10.16 -7.98
CA ILE A 486 -27.27 11.43 -8.69
C ILE A 486 -27.05 11.18 -10.19
N SER A 487 -26.21 10.20 -10.52
CA SER A 487 -25.91 9.78 -11.90
C SER A 487 -27.17 9.36 -12.67
N SER A 488 -28.10 8.65 -12.02
CA SER A 488 -29.34 8.22 -12.65
C SER A 488 -30.21 9.40 -13.11
N GLN A 489 -30.24 10.50 -12.35
CA GLN A 489 -30.95 11.72 -12.72
C GLN A 489 -30.34 12.37 -13.96
N GLN A 490 -29.01 12.32 -14.10
CA GLN A 490 -28.29 12.85 -15.25
C GLN A 490 -28.55 12.02 -16.52
N ILE A 491 -28.54 10.68 -16.42
CA ILE A 491 -28.85 9.76 -17.54
C ILE A 491 -30.28 10.00 -18.06
N LEU A 492 -31.24 10.16 -17.16
CA LEU A 492 -32.64 10.46 -17.53
C LEU A 492 -32.79 11.80 -18.27
N GLN A 493 -31.89 12.75 -18.04
CA GLN A 493 -31.91 14.05 -18.72
C GLN A 493 -31.22 14.01 -20.10
N THR A 494 -30.15 13.23 -20.25
CA THR A 494 -29.34 13.15 -21.48
C THR A 494 -29.88 12.17 -22.52
N ASP A 495 -30.40 11.02 -22.11
CA ASP A 495 -30.87 9.97 -23.03
C ASP A 495 -32.39 9.83 -23.06
N LYS A 496 -33.07 10.77 -23.73
CA LYS A 496 -34.51 10.70 -24.04
C LYS A 496 -34.91 9.52 -24.95
N SER A 497 -33.92 8.82 -25.54
CA SER A 497 -34.09 7.71 -26.48
C SER A 497 -33.58 6.36 -25.95
N SER A 498 -33.10 6.28 -24.71
CA SER A 498 -32.59 5.02 -24.16
C SER A 498 -33.73 4.03 -23.91
N SER A 499 -33.56 2.81 -24.40
CA SER A 499 -34.49 1.68 -24.25
C SER A 499 -34.57 1.14 -22.81
N PHE A 500 -33.88 1.77 -21.86
CA PHE A 500 -33.78 1.29 -20.49
C PHE A 500 -34.93 1.84 -19.65
N THR A 501 -35.85 0.95 -19.31
CA THR A 501 -36.94 1.22 -18.36
C THR A 501 -36.36 1.13 -16.94
N PHE A 502 -35.78 2.21 -16.45
CA PHE A 502 -35.29 2.29 -15.07
C PHE A 502 -36.50 2.30 -14.12
N CYS A 503 -36.60 1.32 -13.23
CA CYS A 503 -37.75 1.19 -12.34
C CYS A 503 -37.55 1.86 -10.97
N GLN A 504 -36.32 1.84 -10.40
CA GLN A 504 -36.01 2.38 -9.06
C GLN A 504 -34.50 2.66 -8.91
N THR A 505 -34.14 3.70 -8.15
CA THR A 505 -32.75 3.94 -7.73
C THR A 505 -32.32 2.96 -6.62
N PRO A 506 -31.02 2.75 -6.36
CA PRO A 506 -30.57 1.84 -5.31
C PRO A 506 -31.06 2.27 -3.92
N ILE A 507 -31.11 3.59 -3.64
CA ILE A 507 -31.64 4.13 -2.38
C ILE A 507 -33.15 3.90 -2.29
N GLU A 508 -33.89 4.15 -3.38
CA GLU A 508 -35.32 3.85 -3.43
C GLU A 508 -35.55 2.36 -3.16
N ARG A 509 -34.74 1.47 -3.75
CA ARG A 509 -34.81 0.03 -3.54
C ARG A 509 -34.58 -0.36 -2.09
N ILE A 510 -33.55 0.19 -1.43
CA ILE A 510 -33.28 -0.07 0.00
C ILE A 510 -34.52 0.24 0.86
N VAL A 511 -35.27 1.28 0.50
CA VAL A 511 -36.46 1.74 1.22
C VAL A 511 -37.74 0.99 0.81
N THR A 512 -37.86 0.53 -0.43
CA THR A 512 -39.10 -0.09 -0.94
C THR A 512 -39.08 -1.61 -0.93
N ASP A 513 -37.91 -2.24 -1.06
CA ASP A 513 -37.82 -3.69 -1.20
C ASP A 513 -38.06 -4.41 0.11
N THR A 514 -38.77 -5.54 0.01
CA THR A 514 -39.10 -6.34 1.18
C THR A 514 -37.91 -7.12 1.73
N ASN A 515 -36.88 -7.32 0.91
CA ASN A 515 -35.68 -8.07 1.28
C ASN A 515 -34.66 -7.21 2.04
N THR A 516 -34.81 -5.88 1.98
CA THR A 516 -33.92 -4.90 2.65
C THR A 516 -34.59 -4.24 3.85
N LYS A 517 -35.69 -4.81 4.36
CA LYS A 517 -36.51 -4.21 5.43
C LYS A 517 -35.73 -3.86 6.69
N ASP A 518 -34.73 -4.66 7.04
CA ASP A 518 -33.91 -4.46 8.24
C ASP A 518 -32.68 -3.57 7.98
N LEU A 519 -32.30 -3.40 6.70
CA LEU A 519 -31.14 -2.62 6.30
C LEU A 519 -31.31 -1.14 6.64
N PHE A 520 -32.45 -0.54 6.27
CA PHE A 520 -32.67 0.88 6.52
C PHE A 520 -32.72 1.21 8.02
N PRO A 521 -33.45 0.46 8.89
CA PRO A 521 -33.32 0.58 10.34
C PRO A 521 -31.89 0.44 10.87
N ASN A 522 -31.09 -0.48 10.29
CA ASN A 522 -29.69 -0.64 10.69
C ASN A 522 -28.85 0.58 10.33
N ILE A 523 -29.02 1.16 9.12
CA ILE A 523 -28.37 2.43 8.74
C ILE A 523 -28.77 3.55 9.71
N MET A 524 -30.04 3.62 10.10
CA MET A 524 -30.52 4.62 11.07
C MET A 524 -29.88 4.49 12.45
N LYS A 525 -29.59 3.27 12.90
CA LYS A 525 -28.87 3.02 14.16
C LYS A 525 -27.41 3.49 14.12
N LEU A 526 -26.80 3.65 12.94
CA LEU A 526 -25.44 4.20 12.81
C LEU A 526 -25.36 5.66 13.27
N ILE A 527 -26.47 6.40 13.22
CA ILE A 527 -26.55 7.80 13.69
C ILE A 527 -26.21 7.90 15.19
N ASP A 528 -26.58 6.88 15.97
CA ASP A 528 -26.30 6.85 17.41
C ASP A 528 -24.80 6.66 17.72
N MET A 529 -23.96 6.33 16.74
CA MET A 529 -22.53 6.07 16.91
C MET A 529 -21.64 7.31 16.65
N ILE A 530 -22.20 8.52 16.68
CA ILE A 530 -21.46 9.75 16.40
C ILE A 530 -20.21 9.94 17.28
N ASP A 531 -20.28 9.55 18.55
CA ASP A 531 -19.17 9.69 19.51
C ASP A 531 -17.94 8.86 19.12
N TYR A 532 -18.13 7.78 18.34
CA TYR A 532 -17.07 6.86 17.91
C TYR A 532 -16.73 7.03 16.43
N PHE A 533 -17.73 7.22 15.56
CA PHE A 533 -17.59 7.30 14.11
C PHE A 533 -18.37 8.48 13.53
N PRO A 534 -17.90 9.73 13.71
CA PRO A 534 -18.65 10.92 13.30
C PRO A 534 -18.92 10.97 11.79
N LYS A 535 -17.93 10.60 10.97
CA LYS A 535 -18.07 10.57 9.50
C LYS A 535 -19.12 9.54 9.04
N LEU A 536 -19.20 8.38 9.70
CA LEU A 536 -20.17 7.35 9.38
C LEU A 536 -21.60 7.78 9.77
N ALA A 537 -21.75 8.36 10.95
CA ALA A 537 -23.03 8.90 11.42
C ALA A 537 -23.53 10.02 10.49
N ASN A 538 -22.64 10.92 10.05
CA ASN A 538 -22.96 11.97 9.09
C ASN A 538 -23.43 11.42 7.74
N GLN A 539 -22.76 10.38 7.21
CA GLN A 539 -23.17 9.78 5.94
C GLN A 539 -24.53 9.07 6.05
N ALA A 540 -24.80 8.40 7.17
CA ALA A 540 -26.12 7.82 7.45
C ALA A 540 -27.21 8.91 7.54
N LEU A 541 -26.91 10.04 8.19
CA LEU A 541 -27.81 11.20 8.28
C LEU A 541 -28.07 11.85 6.91
N SER A 542 -27.06 11.91 6.02
CA SER A 542 -27.22 12.38 4.64
C SER A 542 -28.24 11.53 3.88
N ILE A 543 -28.09 10.20 3.92
CA ILE A 543 -29.05 9.27 3.29
C ILE A 543 -30.45 9.44 3.86
N PHE A 544 -30.56 9.60 5.18
CA PHE A 544 -31.83 9.85 5.85
C PHE A 544 -32.51 11.13 5.35
N ALA A 545 -31.78 12.25 5.32
CA ALA A 545 -32.31 13.54 4.87
C ALA A 545 -32.74 13.51 3.39
N LYS A 546 -31.97 12.85 2.53
CA LYS A 546 -32.32 12.68 1.10
C LYS A 546 -33.57 11.83 0.91
N THR A 547 -33.67 10.72 1.64
CA THR A 547 -34.86 9.85 1.62
C THR A 547 -36.13 10.59 2.03
N LEU A 548 -36.05 11.49 3.02
CA LEU A 548 -37.18 12.33 3.46
C LEU A 548 -37.54 13.43 2.47
N SER A 549 -36.55 13.95 1.74
CA SER A 549 -36.73 15.00 0.73
C SER A 549 -37.48 14.49 -0.51
N GLU A 550 -37.51 13.18 -0.74
CA GLU A 550 -38.22 12.56 -1.87
C GLU A 550 -39.66 12.14 -1.52
N ASP A 551 -40.66 12.83 -2.08
CA ASP A 551 -42.09 12.61 -1.83
C ASP A 551 -42.55 11.15 -2.04
N LYS A 552 -41.93 10.44 -2.99
CA LYS A 552 -42.27 9.04 -3.28
C LYS A 552 -41.84 8.08 -2.16
N LEU A 553 -40.79 8.43 -1.41
CA LEU A 553 -40.18 7.58 -0.38
C LEU A 553 -40.73 7.84 1.02
N GLN A 554 -41.35 9.00 1.27
CA GLN A 554 -41.89 9.36 2.59
C GLN A 554 -42.89 8.32 3.16
N LYS A 555 -43.85 7.83 2.36
CA LYS A 555 -44.85 6.83 2.81
C LYS A 555 -44.25 5.45 3.10
N PRO A 556 -43.42 4.86 2.21
CA PRO A 556 -42.65 3.64 2.51
C PRO A 556 -41.77 3.80 3.76
N PHE A 557 -41.06 4.91 3.87
CA PHE A 557 -40.19 5.23 4.99
C PHE A 557 -40.91 5.19 6.35
N LEU A 558 -42.10 5.78 6.45
CA LEU A 558 -42.90 5.75 7.69
C LEU A 558 -43.24 4.32 8.17
N ARG A 559 -43.22 3.33 7.28
CA ARG A 559 -43.46 1.91 7.62
C ARG A 559 -42.22 1.20 8.15
N LEU A 560 -41.03 1.71 7.83
CA LEU A 560 -39.73 1.17 8.25
C LEU A 560 -39.25 1.74 9.59
N LEU A 561 -39.85 2.85 10.05
CA LEU A 561 -39.51 3.40 11.35
C LEU A 561 -39.71 2.36 12.46
N PRO A 562 -38.78 2.29 13.44
CA PRO A 562 -38.90 1.39 14.57
C PRO A 562 -40.27 1.54 15.23
N LYS A 563 -40.96 0.43 15.53
CA LYS A 563 -42.25 0.50 16.24
C LYS A 563 -42.04 0.64 17.75
N ASP A 564 -40.90 0.19 18.27
CA ASP A 564 -40.54 0.31 19.68
C ASP A 564 -40.29 1.78 20.07
N HIS A 565 -40.89 2.20 21.18
CA HIS A 565 -40.70 3.53 21.75
C HIS A 565 -39.25 3.78 22.17
N LYS A 566 -38.51 2.74 22.59
CA LYS A 566 -37.10 2.87 22.98
C LYS A 566 -36.21 3.17 21.77
N GLU A 567 -36.34 2.41 20.70
CA GLU A 567 -35.57 2.63 19.47
C GLU A 567 -35.90 3.97 18.80
N LYS A 568 -37.16 4.43 18.84
CA LYS A 568 -37.53 5.79 18.40
C LYS A 568 -36.86 6.88 19.24
N ALA A 569 -36.77 6.68 20.55
CA ALA A 569 -36.13 7.63 21.45
C ALA A 569 -34.62 7.68 21.22
N LEU A 570 -33.98 6.52 21.00
CA LEU A 570 -32.56 6.43 20.62
C LEU A 570 -32.30 7.21 19.35
N LEU A 571 -33.00 6.89 18.26
CA LEU A 571 -32.84 7.59 16.98
C LEU A 571 -33.03 9.11 17.10
N ARG A 572 -34.07 9.55 17.82
CA ARG A 572 -34.29 10.99 18.03
C ARG A 572 -33.11 11.62 18.78
N ASN A 573 -32.61 10.95 19.81
CA ASN A 573 -31.49 11.46 20.60
C ASN A 573 -30.19 11.44 19.79
N GLY A 574 -29.94 10.43 18.95
CA GLY A 574 -28.82 10.40 18.01
C GLY A 574 -28.85 11.57 17.05
N ILE A 575 -30.00 11.86 16.43
CA ILE A 575 -30.16 13.03 15.55
C ILE A 575 -29.86 14.34 16.29
N VAL A 576 -30.36 14.49 17.53
CA VAL A 576 -30.09 15.68 18.35
C VAL A 576 -28.59 15.77 18.65
N ARG A 577 -27.93 14.66 19.00
CA ARG A 577 -26.47 14.63 19.20
C ARG A 577 -25.70 15.00 17.94
N CYS A 578 -26.12 14.55 16.76
CA CYS A 578 -25.54 14.99 15.50
C CYS A 578 -25.64 16.50 15.26
N LEU A 579 -26.74 17.13 15.68
CA LEU A 579 -26.91 18.58 15.57
C LEU A 579 -26.11 19.35 16.62
N GLU A 580 -25.89 18.76 17.79
CA GLU A 580 -25.12 19.33 18.91
C GLU A 580 -23.60 19.04 18.80
N PHE A 581 -23.20 18.12 17.92
CA PHE A 581 -21.82 17.72 17.78
C PHE A 581 -20.98 18.85 17.16
N THR A 582 -20.10 19.41 17.98
CA THR A 582 -19.00 20.24 17.53
C THR A 582 -17.79 19.34 17.31
N GLU A 583 -17.27 19.30 16.08
CA GLU A 583 -15.97 18.65 15.84
C GLU A 583 -14.95 19.24 16.82
N PRO A 584 -14.22 18.41 17.59
CA PRO A 584 -13.09 18.91 18.36
C PRO A 584 -12.11 19.50 17.35
N ASP A 585 -11.71 20.77 17.55
CA ASP A 585 -10.77 21.48 16.68
C ASP A 585 -9.61 20.57 16.31
N SER A 586 -9.63 20.02 15.09
CA SER A 586 -8.44 19.43 14.50
C SER A 586 -7.51 20.60 14.24
N ASP A 587 -6.32 20.59 14.85
CA ASP A 587 -5.27 21.59 14.62
C ASP A 587 -5.22 21.96 13.13
N ASN A 588 -5.61 23.20 12.84
CA ASN A 588 -5.47 23.84 11.55
C ASN A 588 -3.99 23.87 11.16
N ASN A 589 -3.54 22.88 10.40
CA ASN A 589 -2.31 22.94 9.61
C ASN A 589 -2.65 22.90 8.10
N ASN A 590 -3.57 23.78 7.68
CA ASN A 590 -3.89 24.03 6.28
C ASN A 590 -4.04 25.53 5.99
N ASP A 591 -3.20 26.37 6.60
CA ASP A 591 -3.09 27.79 6.25
C ASP A 591 -1.61 28.20 6.12
N ILE A 592 -0.92 27.74 5.06
CA ILE A 592 0.12 28.55 4.38
C ILE A 592 0.10 28.17 2.89
N ASP A 593 -0.93 28.64 2.18
CA ASP A 593 -0.83 28.95 0.74
C ASP A 593 -1.22 30.42 0.60
N ASP A 594 -0.22 31.29 0.74
CA ASP A 594 -0.22 32.67 0.22
C ASP A 594 1.23 33.18 0.28
N THR A 595 2.07 32.74 -0.66
CA THR A 595 2.94 33.57 -1.52
C THR A 595 3.84 32.74 -2.43
#